data_AF-A0A4U6V683-F1
#
_entry.id   AF-A0A4U6V683-F1
#
_cell.length_a   1.000
_cell.length_b   1.000
_cell.length_c   1.000
_cell.angle_alpha   90.00
_cell.angle_beta   90.00
_cell.angle_gamma   90.00
#
_symmetry.space_group_name_H-M   'P 1'
#
loop_
_entity.id
_entity.type
_entity.pdbx_description
1 polymer ?
#
loop_
_entity_poly.entity_id
_entity_poly.type
_entity_poly.pdbx_seq_one_letter_code
_entity_poly.pdbx_strand_id
1 'polypeptide(L)' 'MSVEEAKKVILKDKPDADIVVLPVGSPVTLDLRLDRVRIFVDTVAQTPHVG' A
#
# COMPACT_ATOMS: atom_id res chain seq x y z
N MET A 1 -7.93 -7.43 -4.85
CA MET A 1 -8.37 -6.22 -4.15
C MET A 1 -7.58 -5.06 -4.72
N SER A 2 -8.25 -4.03 -5.20
CA SER A 2 -7.58 -2.81 -5.66
C SER A 2 -7.04 -2.00 -4.47
N VAL A 3 -6.07 -1.13 -4.73
CA VAL A 3 -5.57 -0.17 -3.72
C VAL A 3 -6.72 0.69 -3.19
N GLU A 4 -7.68 0.99 -4.04
CA GLU A 4 -8.80 1.88 -3.72
C GLU A 4 -9.83 1.20 -2.82
N GLU A 5 -10.08 -0.08 -3.03
CA GLU A 5 -10.87 -0.91 -2.10
C GLU A 5 -10.16 -1.05 -0.76
N ALA A 6 -8.85 -1.31 -0.76
CA ALA A 6 -8.06 -1.45 0.46
C ALA A 6 -8.11 -0.16 1.30
N LYS A 7 -7.92 1.01 0.67
CA LYS A 7 -8.04 2.32 1.33
C LYS A 7 -9.40 2.52 1.99
N LYS A 8 -10.49 2.16 1.30
CA LYS A 8 -11.85 2.31 1.84
C LYS A 8 -12.07 1.44 3.07
N VAL A 9 -11.58 0.20 3.07
CA VAL A 9 -11.70 -0.70 4.23
C VAL A 9 -10.87 -0.16 5.40
N ILE A 10 -9.62 0.24 5.15
CA ILE A 10 -8.73 0.77 6.19
C ILE A 10 -9.32 2.04 6.83
N LEU A 11 -9.81 2.99 6.03
CA LEU A 11 -10.38 4.24 6.56
C LEU A 11 -11.72 4.01 7.29
N LYS A 12 -12.45 2.95 6.97
CA LYS A 12 -13.66 2.58 7.71
C LYS A 12 -13.30 2.08 9.12
N ASP A 13 -12.25 1.29 9.24
CA ASP A 13 -11.85 0.67 10.52
C ASP A 13 -10.94 1.58 11.35
N LYS A 14 -10.12 2.41 10.69
CA LYS A 14 -9.24 3.42 11.29
C LYS A 14 -9.31 4.74 10.51
N PRO A 15 -10.23 5.66 10.87
CA PRO A 15 -10.47 6.89 10.12
C PRO A 15 -9.30 7.87 10.07
N ASP A 16 -8.40 7.81 11.05
CA ASP A 16 -7.21 8.65 11.19
C ASP A 16 -5.93 7.97 10.64
N ALA A 17 -6.07 6.90 9.84
CA ALA A 17 -4.92 6.18 9.30
C ALA A 17 -4.12 7.02 8.29
N ASP A 18 -2.80 7.10 8.49
CA ASP A 18 -1.83 7.57 7.51
C ASP A 18 -1.51 6.44 6.52
N ILE A 19 -2.19 6.42 5.37
CA ILE A 19 -2.08 5.34 4.39
C ILE A 19 -0.98 5.65 3.37
N VAL A 20 0.00 4.75 3.28
CA VAL A 20 1.12 4.84 2.33
C VAL A 20 1.09 3.63 1.40
N VAL A 21 1.17 3.85 0.09
CA VAL A 21 1.17 2.76 -0.92
C VAL A 21 2.57 2.64 -1.51
N LEU A 22 3.13 1.43 -1.53
CA LEU A 22 4.50 1.18 -1.98
C LEU A 22 4.57 -0.10 -2.83
N PRO A 23 5.45 -0.17 -3.82
CA PRO A 23 5.80 -1.44 -4.46
C PRO A 23 6.35 -2.46 -3.45
N VAL A 24 6.03 -3.74 -3.62
CA VAL A 24 6.67 -4.84 -2.87
C VAL A 24 8.19 -4.75 -3.04
N GLY A 25 8.92 -4.91 -1.93
CA GLY A 25 10.38 -4.80 -1.91
C GLY A 25 10.93 -3.38 -1.74
N SER A 26 10.07 -2.35 -1.70
CA SER A 26 10.51 -0.99 -1.41
C SER A 26 11.19 -0.92 -0.03
N PRO A 27 12.37 -0.29 0.09
CA PRO A 27 13.01 -0.09 1.38
C PRO A 27 12.16 0.84 2.24
N VAL A 28 11.98 0.48 3.51
CA VAL A 28 11.19 1.26 4.46
C VAL A 28 11.92 1.43 5.78
N THR A 29 11.58 2.50 6.50
CA THR A 29 12.06 2.72 7.87
C THR A 29 11.48 1.66 8.83
N LEU A 30 12.28 1.29 9.83
CA LEU A 30 11.94 0.30 10.88
C LEU A 30 11.31 0.94 12.13
N ASP A 31 10.77 2.16 12.00
CA ASP A 31 10.06 2.88 13.06
C ASP A 31 8.65 2.30 13.27
N LEU A 32 8.20 2.25 14.53
CA LEU A 32 6.82 1.92 14.88
C LEU A 32 5.98 3.19 14.94
N ARG A 33 4.97 3.27 14.06
CA ARG A 33 3.99 4.35 13.99
C ARG A 33 2.60 3.74 14.00
N LEU A 34 1.84 3.95 15.08
CA LEU A 34 0.52 3.34 15.29
C LEU A 34 -0.57 3.95 14.40
N ASP A 35 -0.33 5.13 13.86
CA ASP A 35 -1.19 5.84 12.91
C ASP A 35 -0.99 5.37 11.46
N ARG A 36 0.16 4.76 11.13
CA ARG A 36 0.56 4.49 9.73
C ARG A 36 0.22 3.08 9.27
N VAL A 37 -0.41 2.98 8.09
CA VAL A 37 -0.69 1.72 7.40
C VAL A 37 0.02 1.72 6.05
N ARG A 38 0.95 0.76 5.85
CA ARG A 38 1.65 0.57 4.57
C ARG A 38 0.96 -0.51 3.76
N ILE A 39 0.50 -0.17 2.55
CA ILE A 39 -0.04 -1.10 1.57
C ILE A 39 1.06 -1.42 0.56
N PHE A 40 1.54 -2.66 0.57
CA PHE A 40 2.52 -3.13 -0.41
C PHE A 40 1.79 -3.74 -1.61
N VAL A 41 2.08 -3.22 -2.80
CA VAL A 41 1.45 -3.65 -4.06
C VAL A 41 2.49 -4.32 -4.94
N ASP A 42 2.14 -5.48 -5.47
CA ASP A 42 2.92 -6.12 -6.53
C ASP A 42 2.38 -5.61 -7.86
N THR A 43 3.06 -4.61 -8.43
CA THR A 43 2.58 -3.92 -9.62
C THR A 43 3.28 -4.43 -10.87
N VAL A 44 2.61 -5.33 -11.59
CA VAL A 44 2.74 -5.46 -13.05
C VAL A 44 1.60 -4.67 -13.68
N ALA A 45 1.83 -3.38 -13.94
CA ALA A 45 0.81 -2.46 -14.45
C ALA A 45 0.49 -2.68 -15.94
N GLN A 46 1.39 -3.33 -16.68
CA GLN A 46 1.25 -3.71 -18.08
C GLN A 46 1.81 -5.11 -18.28
N THR A 47 1.21 -5.87 -19.19
CA THR A 47 1.78 -7.15 -19.63
C THR A 47 3.23 -6.92 -20.07
N PRO A 48 4.22 -7.63 -19.50
CA PRO A 48 5.60 -7.48 -19.92
C PRO A 48 5.77 -8.04 -21.35
N HIS A 49 6.58 -7.37 -22.16
CA HIS A 49 6.91 -7.80 -23.52
C HIS A 49 8.44 -7.91 -23.65
N VAL A 50 8.94 -8.80 -24.52
CA VAL A 50 10.37 -8.90 -24.82
C VAL A 50 10.78 -7.69 -25.69
N GLY A 51 11.73 -6.89 -25.21
CA GLY A 51 12.24 -5.70 -25.92
C GLY A 51 13.08 -4.81 -25.02
#